data_AF-A0A7S3T9E7-F1
#
_entry.id   AF-A0A7S3T9E7-F1
#
_cell.length_a   1.000
_cell.length_b   1.000
_cell.length_c   1.000
_cell.angle_alpha   90.00
_cell.angle_beta   90.00
_cell.angle_gamma   90.00
#
_symmetry.space_group_name_H-M   'P 1'
#
loop_
_entity.id
_entity.type
_entity.pdbx_description
1 polymer ?
#
loop_
_entity_poly.entity_id
_entity_poly.type
_entity_poly.pdbx_seq_one_letter_code
_entity_poly.pdbx_strand_id
1 'polypeptide(L)'
;GGMAYTFLKVLHNMPIGTSLFDEEGAKIVPQIMEDAKAKGVEITLPVDFVTSSKFGEDGEISSAVLETGIPDGFMGLDCGPKSIALNKEVIMSSKTIIWNGPMGVFEM
;
A
#
# COMPACT_ATOMS: atom_id res chain seq x y z
N GLY A 1 2.08 -2.40 -3.36
CA GLY A 1 2.47 -1.49 -4.46
C GLY A 1 1.54 -0.30 -4.51
N GLY A 2 1.64 0.53 -5.56
CA GLY A 2 0.96 1.84 -5.65
C GLY A 2 -0.57 1.81 -5.47
N MET A 3 -1.25 0.74 -5.88
CA MET A 3 -2.71 0.60 -5.71
C MET A 3 -3.17 0.71 -4.25
N ALA A 4 -2.32 0.34 -3.28
CA ALA A 4 -2.66 0.38 -1.87
C ALA A 4 -3.01 1.80 -1.39
N TYR A 5 -2.39 2.85 -1.93
CA TYR A 5 -2.59 4.22 -1.45
C TYR A 5 -4.01 4.73 -1.70
N THR A 6 -4.66 4.32 -2.80
CA THR A 6 -6.08 4.61 -3.03
C THR A 6 -6.95 4.01 -1.94
N PHE A 7 -6.71 2.75 -1.56
CA PHE A 7 -7.44 2.11 -0.46
C PHE A 7 -7.17 2.80 0.87
N LEU A 8 -5.90 3.05 1.21
CA LEU A 8 -5.53 3.65 2.49
C LEU A 8 -6.06 5.07 2.65
N LYS A 9 -6.05 5.87 1.59
CA LYS A 9 -6.63 7.22 1.59
C LYS A 9 -8.15 7.18 1.80
N VAL A 10 -8.86 6.24 1.17
CA VAL A 10 -10.32 6.14 1.32
C VAL A 10 -10.73 5.56 2.67
N LEU A 11 -10.07 4.50 3.13
CA LEU A 11 -10.46 3.75 4.33
C LEU A 11 -9.99 4.39 5.63
N HIS A 12 -8.83 5.05 5.61
CA HIS A 12 -8.18 5.58 6.81
C HIS A 12 -8.01 7.11 6.76
N ASN A 13 -8.44 7.77 5.69
CA ASN A 13 -8.15 9.19 5.45
C ASN A 13 -6.64 9.49 5.59
N MET A 14 -5.80 8.52 5.23
CA MET A 14 -4.36 8.60 5.38
C MET A 14 -3.78 9.63 4.40
N PRO A 15 -2.94 10.58 4.85
CA PRO A 15 -2.12 11.39 3.96
C PRO A 15 -1.19 10.49 3.13
N ILE A 16 -1.15 10.68 1.81
CA ILE A 16 -0.33 9.84 0.90
C ILE A 16 0.77 10.63 0.18
N GLY A 17 0.96 11.90 0.51
CA GLY A 17 1.86 12.81 -0.21
C GLY A 17 1.60 12.78 -1.71
N THR A 18 2.65 12.55 -2.50
CA THR A 18 2.60 12.43 -3.96
C THR A 18 2.56 10.98 -4.45
N SER A 19 2.14 10.03 -3.59
CA SER A 19 1.97 8.64 -4.00
C SER A 19 0.84 8.49 -5.02
N LEU A 20 0.88 7.40 -5.81
CA LEU A 20 -0.12 7.13 -6.84
C LEU A 20 -1.53 7.09 -6.25
N PHE A 21 -2.46 7.79 -6.89
CA PHE A 21 -3.87 7.85 -6.50
C PHE A 21 -4.75 7.77 -7.74
N ASP A 22 -5.78 6.93 -7.65
CA ASP A 22 -6.79 6.78 -8.70
C ASP A 22 -8.13 7.31 -8.17
N GLU A 23 -8.55 8.47 -8.68
CA GLU A 23 -9.78 9.15 -8.26
C GLU A 23 -11.04 8.37 -8.63
N GLU A 24 -11.07 7.69 -9.77
CA GLU A 24 -12.21 6.90 -10.18
C GLU A 24 -12.27 5.59 -9.38
N GLY A 25 -11.11 4.92 -9.21
CA GLY A 25 -10.99 3.74 -8.36
C GLY A 25 -11.35 4.00 -6.89
N ALA A 26 -11.06 5.20 -6.36
CA ALA A 26 -11.41 5.58 -5.00
C ALA A 26 -12.91 5.46 -4.70
N LYS A 27 -13.77 5.71 -5.70
CA LYS A 27 -15.23 5.64 -5.56
C LYS A 27 -15.75 4.23 -5.29
N ILE A 28 -15.03 3.20 -5.74
CA ILE A 28 -15.45 1.80 -5.62
C ILE A 28 -14.79 1.04 -4.46
N VAL A 29 -13.79 1.63 -3.80
CA VAL A 29 -13.11 1.02 -2.64
C VAL A 29 -14.09 0.55 -1.55
N PRO A 30 -15.09 1.34 -1.12
CA PRO A 30 -16.03 0.91 -0.08
C PRO A 30 -16.79 -0.36 -0.46
N GLN A 31 -17.25 -0.43 -1.72
CA GLN A 31 -17.97 -1.61 -2.24
C GLN A 31 -17.06 -2.85 -2.26
N ILE A 32 -15.80 -2.69 -2.68
CA ILE A 32 -14.83 -3.81 -2.69
C ILE A 32 -14.64 -4.39 -1.29
N MET A 33 -14.49 -3.51 -0.28
CA MET A 33 -14.31 -3.96 1.11
C MET A 33 -15.56 -4.66 1.66
N GLU A 34 -16.75 -4.17 1.31
CA GLU A 34 -18.02 -4.80 1.69
C GLU A 34 -18.16 -6.20 1.05
N ASP A 35 -17.91 -6.31 -0.25
CA ASP A 35 -17.97 -7.56 -1.00
C ASP A 35 -16.98 -8.59 -0.46
N ALA A 36 -15.75 -8.16 -0.15
CA ALA A 36 -14.73 -9.02 0.44
C ALA A 36 -15.18 -9.55 1.80
N LYS A 37 -15.69 -8.67 2.66
CA LYS A 37 -16.23 -9.05 3.97
C LYS A 37 -17.40 -10.03 3.84
N ALA A 38 -18.34 -9.78 2.93
CA ALA A 38 -19.49 -10.66 2.68
C ALA A 38 -19.09 -12.06 2.21
N LYS A 39 -17.95 -12.16 1.50
CA LYS A 39 -17.38 -13.43 1.01
C LYS A 39 -16.38 -14.07 1.99
N GLY A 40 -16.13 -13.45 3.14
CA GLY A 40 -15.11 -13.92 4.09
C GLY A 40 -13.68 -13.83 3.53
N VAL A 41 -13.44 -12.92 2.59
CA VAL A 41 -12.11 -12.65 2.02
C VAL A 41 -11.41 -11.62 2.91
N GLU A 42 -10.24 -11.99 3.42
CA GLU A 42 -9.37 -11.08 4.14
C GLU A 42 -8.56 -10.23 3.15
N ILE A 43 -8.61 -8.90 3.31
CA ILE A 43 -7.81 -7.95 2.54
C ILE A 43 -6.71 -7.42 3.45
N THR A 44 -5.46 -7.78 3.14
CA THR A 44 -4.26 -7.30 3.83
C THR A 44 -3.68 -6.10 3.08
N LEU A 45 -3.62 -4.94 3.74
CA LEU A 45 -3.02 -3.71 3.24
C LEU A 45 -1.71 -3.40 3.99
N PRO A 46 -0.74 -2.71 3.35
CA PRO A 46 0.48 -2.27 4.03
C PRO A 46 0.18 -1.26 5.15
N VAL A 47 0.99 -1.34 6.21
CA VAL A 47 0.86 -0.50 7.43
C VAL A 47 2.07 0.41 7.65
N ASP A 48 3.13 0.21 6.88
CA ASP A 48 4.35 1.02 6.86
C ASP A 48 4.97 1.02 5.47
N PHE A 49 5.77 2.06 5.20
CA PHE A 49 6.20 2.41 3.85
C PHE A 49 7.64 2.90 3.85
N VAL A 50 8.39 2.52 2.83
CA VAL A 50 9.62 3.21 2.44
C VAL A 50 9.22 4.33 1.49
N THR A 51 9.61 5.56 1.83
CA THR A 51 9.25 6.76 1.08
C THR A 51 10.46 7.40 0.44
N SER A 52 10.24 8.13 -0.64
CA SER A 52 11.25 8.93 -1.32
C SER A 52 10.68 10.31 -1.66
N SER A 53 11.52 11.35 -1.63
CA SER A 53 11.14 12.70 -2.08
C SER A 53 11.00 12.83 -3.61
N LYS A 54 11.51 11.85 -4.37
CA LYS A 54 11.33 11.77 -5.83
C LYS A 54 11.33 10.34 -6.34
N PHE A 55 10.74 10.17 -7.52
CA PHE A 55 10.83 8.93 -8.28
C PHE A 55 12.18 8.89 -9.03
N GLY A 56 12.95 7.82 -8.87
CA GLY A 56 14.27 7.66 -9.49
C GLY A 56 15.45 7.83 -8.52
N GLU A 57 16.63 8.04 -9.08
CA GLU A 57 17.90 8.15 -8.35
C GLU A 57 17.99 9.40 -7.48
N ASP A 58 18.80 9.35 -6.42
CA ASP A 58 19.14 10.43 -5.45
C ASP A 58 17.97 11.05 -4.68
N GLY A 59 16.86 10.32 -4.51
CA GLY A 59 15.76 10.75 -3.64
C GLY A 59 16.15 10.67 -2.17
N GLU A 60 15.60 11.57 -1.34
CA GLU A 60 15.74 11.42 0.10
C GLU A 60 14.87 10.25 0.55
N ILE A 61 15.50 9.17 1.01
CA ILE A 61 14.81 8.00 1.51
C ILE A 61 14.41 8.22 2.96
N SER A 62 13.15 7.91 3.26
CA SER A 62 12.60 7.98 4.61
C SER A 62 11.61 6.82 4.83
N SER A 63 10.91 6.87 5.95
CA SER A 63 9.88 5.90 6.31
C SER A 63 8.61 6.60 6.78
N ALA A 64 7.47 6.00 6.49
CA ALA A 64 6.17 6.44 6.98
C ALA A 64 5.40 5.25 7.55
N VAL A 65 4.42 5.54 8.42
CA VAL A 65 3.50 4.53 8.96
C VAL A 65 2.07 4.97 8.70
N LEU A 66 1.14 4.00 8.69
CA LEU A 66 -0.28 4.23 8.41
C LEU A 66 -0.88 5.31 9.30
N GLU A 67 -0.51 5.31 10.58
CA GLU A 67 -1.09 6.20 11.59
C GLU A 67 -0.74 7.68 11.34
N THR A 68 0.45 7.96 10.79
CA THR A 68 0.93 9.32 10.53
C THR A 68 0.75 9.75 9.08
N GLY A 69 0.64 8.79 8.16
CA GLY A 69 0.64 9.07 6.73
C GLY A 69 2.02 9.35 6.15
N ILE A 70 2.04 9.57 4.84
CA ILE A 70 3.20 10.02 4.06
C ILE A 70 3.13 11.55 3.96
N PRO A 71 4.20 12.28 4.31
CA PRO A 71 4.23 13.74 4.27
C PRO A 71 4.20 14.27 2.83
N ASP A 72 3.75 15.52 2.68
CA ASP A 72 3.79 16.23 1.39
C ASP A 72 5.22 16.29 0.85
N GLY A 73 5.35 16.16 -0.47
CA GLY A 73 6.65 16.11 -1.15
C GLY A 73 7.34 14.73 -1.10
N PHE A 74 6.78 13.76 -0.39
CA PHE A 74 7.23 12.36 -0.42
C PHE A 74 6.18 11.46 -1.08
N MET A 75 6.65 10.33 -1.62
CA MET A 75 5.83 9.24 -2.15
C MET A 75 6.31 7.90 -1.60
N GLY A 76 5.38 6.98 -1.36
CA GLY A 76 5.73 5.63 -0.93
C GLY A 76 6.07 4.74 -2.12
N LEU A 77 7.29 4.21 -2.15
CA LEU A 77 7.81 3.42 -3.27
C LEU A 77 8.03 1.95 -2.92
N ASP A 78 8.04 1.59 -1.64
CA ASP A 78 8.02 0.20 -1.19
C ASP A 78 7.28 0.07 0.15
N CYS A 79 6.96 -1.16 0.53
CA CYS A 79 6.39 -1.48 1.84
C CYS A 79 7.48 -1.60 2.91
N GLY A 80 7.14 -1.23 4.14
CA GLY A 80 8.05 -1.31 5.27
C GLY A 80 8.13 -2.69 5.92
N PRO A 81 9.00 -2.86 6.93
CA PRO A 81 9.26 -4.15 7.57
C PRO A 81 8.03 -4.78 8.25
N LYS A 82 7.09 -3.99 8.79
CA LYS A 82 5.87 -4.54 9.40
C LYS A 82 4.94 -5.11 8.32
N SER A 83 4.80 -4.41 7.20
CA SER A 83 4.03 -4.88 6.06
C SER A 83 4.63 -6.15 5.45
N ILE A 84 5.97 -6.24 5.38
CA ILE A 84 6.67 -7.46 4.97
C ILE A 84 6.34 -8.63 5.90
N ALA A 85 6.32 -8.41 7.22
CA ALA A 85 5.97 -9.45 8.18
C ALA A 85 4.51 -9.93 8.02
N LEU A 86 3.56 -9.02 7.85
CA LEU A 86 2.15 -9.35 7.59
C LEU A 86 2.00 -10.18 6.30
N ASN A 87 2.63 -9.72 5.20
CA ASN A 87 2.58 -10.43 3.92
C ASN A 87 3.21 -11.83 4.03
N LYS A 88 4.29 -11.97 4.81
CA LYS A 88 4.92 -13.27 5.07
C LYS A 88 3.95 -14.23 5.75
N GLU A 89 3.19 -13.79 6.74
CA GLU A 89 2.20 -14.63 7.42
C GLU A 89 1.10 -15.12 6.46
N VAL A 90 0.59 -14.23 5.61
CA VAL A 90 -0.38 -14.56 4.56
C VAL A 90 0.19 -15.57 3.57
N ILE A 91 1.42 -15.36 3.09
CA ILE A 91 2.09 -16.27 2.16
C ILE A 91 2.30 -17.66 2.79
N MET A 92 2.79 -17.72 4.03
CA MET A 92 3.10 -18.98 4.71
C MET A 92 1.86 -19.80 5.07
N SER A 93 0.71 -19.15 5.25
CA SER A 93 -0.58 -19.82 5.49
C SER A 93 -1.30 -20.25 4.20
N SER A 94 -0.84 -19.76 3.04
CA SER A 94 -1.45 -20.02 1.74
C SER A 94 -1.00 -21.37 1.16
N LYS A 95 -1.94 -22.13 0.59
CA LYS A 95 -1.64 -23.39 -0.12
C LYS A 95 -1.37 -23.20 -1.60
N THR A 96 -1.92 -22.12 -2.17
CA THR A 96 -1.81 -21.76 -3.58
C THR A 96 -1.71 -20.24 -3.66
N ILE A 97 -0.80 -19.74 -4.48
CA ILE A 97 -0.55 -18.30 -4.62
C ILE A 97 -0.59 -17.95 -6.10
N ILE A 98 -1.35 -16.92 -6.44
CA ILE A 98 -1.28 -16.22 -7.72
C ILE A 98 -0.75 -14.82 -7.41
N TRP A 99 0.40 -14.46 -7.97
CA TRP A 99 1.03 -13.18 -7.72
C TRP A 99 1.08 -12.36 -9.00
N ASN A 100 0.40 -11.20 -8.99
CA ASN A 100 0.45 -10.23 -10.07
C ASN A 100 0.81 -8.84 -9.53
N GLY A 101 1.97 -8.33 -9.95
CA GLY A 101 2.46 -7.00 -9.60
C GLY A 101 3.41 -6.98 -8.39
N PRO A 102 4.56 -6.29 -8.49
CA PRO A 102 5.47 -6.15 -7.36
C PRO A 102 4.88 -5.27 -6.25
N MET A 103 5.38 -5.45 -5.03
CA MET A 103 4.90 -4.71 -3.85
C MET A 103 5.50 -3.30 -3.71
N GLY A 104 6.59 -3.03 -4.41
CA GLY A 104 7.25 -1.74 -4.54
C GLY A 104 7.88 -1.59 -5.92
N VAL A 105 8.61 -0.49 -6.14
CA VAL A 105 9.39 -0.25 -7.36
C VAL A 105 10.71 -0.98 -7.25
N PHE A 106 10.69 -2.28 -7.54
CA PHE A 106 11.83 -3.20 -7.33
C PHE A 106 13.02 -2.93 -8.25
N GLU A 107 12.82 -2.12 -9.29
CA GLU A 107 13.83 -1.73 -10.26
C GLU A 107 14.81 -0.67 -9.73
N MET A 108 14.55 -0.08 -8.54
CA MET A 108 15.35 0.99 -7.92
C MET A 108 15.97 0.56 -6.59
#